data_AF-A0A2S9FVW1-F1
#
_entry.id   AF-A0A2S9FVW1-F1
#
_cell.length_a   1.000
_cell.length_b   1.000
_cell.length_c   1.000
_cell.angle_alpha   90.00
_cell.angle_beta   90.00
_cell.angle_gamma   90.00
#
_symmetry.space_group_name_H-M   'P 1'
#
loop_
_entity.id
_entity.type
_entity.pdbx_description
1 polymer ?
#
loop_
_entity_poly.entity_id
_entity_poly.type
_entity_poly.pdbx_seq_one_letter_code
_entity_poly.pdbx_strand_id
1 'polypeptide(L)'
;GQFAELSRSDVASRFGADAVAAHRIARGEPARGPSGREPDVEPDAVMNCDPPVDRVDAAAFAGRSLASVLHRSLEAAGVACTRLA
;
A
#
# COMPACT_ATOMS: atom_id res chain seq x y z
N GLY A 1 -26.82 21.00 4.09
CA GLY A 1 -27.92 20.52 4.96
C GLY A 1 -27.65 20.97 6.38
N GLN A 2 -28.66 20.99 7.25
CA GLN A 2 -28.60 21.62 8.59
C GLN A 2 -27.40 21.16 9.44
N PHE A 3 -27.02 19.89 9.36
CA PHE A 3 -25.84 19.38 10.08
C PHE A 3 -24.55 20.09 9.66
N ALA A 4 -24.37 20.38 8.37
CA ALA A 4 -23.20 21.07 7.83
C ALA A 4 -23.16 22.56 8.23
N GLU A 5 -24.27 23.15 8.67
CA GLU A 5 -24.35 24.55 9.10
C GLU A 5 -23.84 24.75 10.54
N LEU A 6 -23.70 23.67 11.31
CA LEU A 6 -23.19 23.72 12.69
C LEU A 6 -21.72 24.14 12.74
N SER A 7 -21.32 24.71 13.88
CA SER A 7 -19.91 25.01 14.14
C SER A 7 -19.14 23.72 14.43
N ARG A 8 -17.90 23.64 13.96
CA ARG A 8 -17.05 22.46 14.21
C ARG A 8 -16.79 22.24 15.71
N SER A 9 -16.70 23.32 16.49
CA SER A 9 -16.55 23.28 17.95
C SER A 9 -17.78 22.69 18.65
N ASP A 10 -18.98 23.02 18.17
CA ASP A 10 -20.22 22.47 18.74
C ASP A 10 -20.35 20.97 18.49
N VAL A 11 -19.94 20.53 17.30
CA VAL A 11 -19.92 19.11 16.96
C VAL A 11 -18.86 18.37 17.78
N ALA A 12 -17.64 18.92 17.87
CA ALA A 12 -16.54 18.31 18.60
C ALA A 12 -16.84 18.16 20.10
N SER A 13 -17.36 19.21 20.73
CA SER A 13 -17.64 19.23 22.18
C SER A 13 -18.76 18.29 22.61
N ARG A 14 -19.72 17.99 21.72
CA ARG A 14 -20.89 17.16 22.04
C ARG A 14 -20.74 15.70 21.62
N PHE A 15 -20.05 15.44 20.51
CA PHE A 15 -20.13 14.13 19.84
C PHE A 15 -18.76 13.50 19.54
N GLY A 16 -17.64 14.22 19.75
CA GLY A 16 -16.31 13.67 19.58
C GLY A 16 -15.85 13.50 18.12
N ALA A 17 -14.81 12.70 17.93
CA ALA A 17 -14.01 12.67 16.70
C ALA A 17 -14.77 12.15 15.46
N ASP A 18 -15.57 11.10 15.61
CA ASP A 18 -16.31 10.51 14.49
C ASP A 18 -17.35 11.47 13.93
N ALA A 19 -18.02 12.23 14.80
CA ALA A 19 -18.97 13.26 14.40
C ALA A 19 -18.28 14.44 13.71
N VAL A 20 -17.06 14.79 14.12
CA VAL A 20 -16.25 15.79 13.40
C VAL A 20 -15.88 15.30 12.00
N ALA A 21 -15.58 14.00 11.85
CA ALA A 21 -15.34 13.40 10.53
C ALA A 21 -16.60 13.42 9.66
N ALA A 22 -17.76 13.03 10.21
CA ALA A 22 -19.04 13.08 9.52
C ALA A 22 -19.46 14.52 9.14
N HIS A 23 -19.22 15.49 10.02
CA HIS A 23 -19.51 16.90 9.76
C HIS A 23 -18.68 17.46 8.60
N ARG A 24 -17.39 17.10 8.55
CA ARG A 24 -16.51 17.42 7.41
C ARG A 24 -17.03 16.84 6.09
N ILE A 25 -17.48 15.57 6.11
CA ILE A 25 -18.11 14.92 4.95
C ILE A 25 -19.39 15.68 4.54
N ALA A 26 -20.23 16.06 5.50
CA ALA A 26 -21.48 16.80 5.24
C ALA A 26 -21.23 18.22 4.67
N ARG A 27 -20.07 18.82 4.96
CA ARG A 27 -19.61 20.08 4.37
C ARG A 27 -18.95 19.92 3.00
N GLY A 28 -18.76 18.69 2.52
CA GLY A 28 -18.00 18.43 1.30
C GLY A 28 -16.52 18.79 1.42
N GLU A 29 -16.01 18.90 2.64
CA GLU A 29 -14.61 19.24 2.89
C GLU A 29 -13.73 18.00 2.70
N PRO A 30 -12.62 18.10 1.96
CA PRO A 30 -11.74 16.96 1.74
C PRO A 30 -11.09 16.51 3.05
N ALA A 31 -11.11 15.20 3.30
CA ALA A 31 -10.48 14.60 4.48
C ALA A 31 -8.96 14.45 4.35
N ARG A 32 -8.50 14.13 3.14
CA ARG A 32 -7.11 13.94 2.73
C ARG A 32 -6.99 14.40 1.28
N GLY A 33 -5.81 14.86 0.87
CA GLY A 33 -5.52 15.05 -0.55
C GLY A 33 -5.54 13.73 -1.34
N PRO A 34 -5.56 13.80 -2.68
CA PRO A 34 -5.43 12.60 -3.51
C PRO A 34 -4.19 11.81 -3.10
N SER A 35 -4.35 10.50 -2.90
CA SER A 35 -3.25 9.57 -2.70
C SER A 35 -3.32 8.47 -3.76
N GLY A 36 -2.16 8.00 -4.22
CA GLY A 36 -2.09 6.83 -5.08
C GLY A 36 -2.70 5.60 -4.41
N ARG A 37 -3.16 4.65 -5.22
CA ARG A 37 -3.57 3.33 -4.72
C ARG A 37 -2.33 2.62 -4.17
N GLU A 38 -2.44 2.10 -2.96
CA GLU A 38 -1.43 1.22 -2.39
C GLU A 38 -1.49 -0.13 -3.14
N PRO A 39 -0.36 -0.69 -3.60
CA PRO A 39 -0.38 -1.97 -4.30
C PRO A 39 -0.92 -3.06 -3.36
N ASP A 40 -1.81 -3.91 -3.89
CA ASP A 40 -2.54 -4.90 -3.09
C ASP A 40 -1.65 -6.02 -2.52
N VAL A 41 -0.44 -6.24 -3.09
CA VAL A 41 0.47 -7.32 -2.70
C VAL A 41 1.92 -6.85 -2.79
N GLU A 42 2.74 -7.18 -1.79
CA GLU A 42 4.21 -7.12 -1.92
C GLU A 42 4.67 -8.27 -2.84
N PRO A 43 5.15 -7.99 -4.06
CA PRO A 43 5.53 -9.06 -4.98
C PRO A 43 6.77 -9.80 -4.46
N ASP A 44 6.68 -11.13 -4.41
CA ASP A 44 7.78 -12.02 -4.07
C ASP A 44 8.12 -12.97 -5.23
N ALA A 45 9.29 -13.60 -5.14
CA ALA A 45 9.72 -14.61 -6.09
C ALA A 45 10.46 -15.71 -5.32
N VAL A 46 9.91 -16.93 -5.36
CA VAL A 46 10.43 -18.07 -4.60
C VAL A 46 10.76 -19.22 -5.55
N MET A 47 11.89 -19.88 -5.29
CA MET A 47 12.31 -21.11 -5.99
C MET A 47 12.64 -22.18 -4.96
N ASN A 48 11.92 -23.30 -5.03
CA ASN A 48 12.23 -24.47 -4.22
C ASN A 48 13.30 -25.29 -4.95
N CYS A 49 14.49 -25.39 -4.38
CA CYS A 49 15.58 -26.19 -4.91
C CYS A 49 15.61 -27.56 -4.24
N ASP A 50 15.26 -28.60 -4.99
CA ASP A 50 15.36 -30.00 -4.58
C ASP A 50 16.02 -30.82 -5.71
N PRO A 51 17.26 -31.31 -5.53
CA PRO A 51 18.07 -31.27 -4.31
C PRO A 51 18.55 -29.85 -3.94
N PRO A 52 19.03 -29.64 -2.69
CA PRO A 52 19.59 -28.37 -2.27
C PRO A 52 20.74 -27.91 -3.16
N VAL A 53 20.85 -26.60 -3.35
CA VAL A 53 21.97 -26.01 -4.10
C VAL A 53 23.26 -26.13 -3.29
N ASP A 54 24.25 -26.83 -3.83
CA ASP A 54 25.56 -27.08 -3.21
C ASP A 54 26.71 -26.31 -3.89
N ARG A 55 26.40 -25.54 -4.93
CA ARG A 55 27.33 -24.81 -5.78
C ARG A 55 26.96 -23.34 -5.90
N VAL A 56 27.94 -22.46 -5.72
CA VAL A 56 27.75 -21.00 -5.73
C VAL A 56 27.24 -20.49 -7.08
N ASP A 57 27.74 -21.03 -8.18
CA ASP A 57 27.30 -20.68 -9.53
C ASP A 57 25.84 -21.07 -9.77
N ALA A 58 25.42 -22.25 -9.30
CA ALA A 58 24.02 -22.65 -9.34
C ALA A 58 23.12 -21.71 -8.52
N ALA A 59 23.57 -21.28 -7.33
CA ALA A 59 22.83 -20.31 -6.52
C ALA A 59 22.73 -18.94 -7.23
N ALA A 60 23.80 -18.48 -7.88
CA ALA A 60 23.80 -17.24 -8.65
C ALA A 60 22.81 -17.30 -9.84
N PHE A 61 22.74 -18.42 -10.55
CA PHE A 61 21.77 -18.62 -11.63
C PHE A 61 20.32 -18.65 -11.13
N ALA A 62 20.06 -19.34 -10.02
CA ALA A 62 18.74 -19.33 -9.37
C ALA A 62 18.34 -17.90 -8.96
N GLY A 63 19.25 -17.17 -8.32
CA GLY A 63 19.04 -15.78 -7.90
C GLY A 63 18.74 -14.84 -9.07
N ARG A 64 19.50 -14.92 -10.18
CA ARG A 64 19.24 -14.14 -11.39
C ARG A 64 17.87 -14.45 -12.00
N SER A 65 17.48 -15.71 -11.97
CA SER A 65 16.19 -16.14 -12.49
C SER A 65 15.04 -15.56 -11.66
N LEU A 66 15.14 -15.64 -10.33
CA LEU A 66 14.20 -15.02 -9.40
C LEU A 66 14.13 -13.50 -9.55
N ALA A 67 15.28 -12.83 -9.67
CA ALA A 67 15.33 -11.38 -9.89
C ALA A 67 14.60 -10.97 -11.19
N SER A 68 14.71 -11.79 -12.25
CA SER A 68 14.00 -11.55 -13.51
C SER A 68 12.48 -11.73 -13.37
N VAL A 69 12.04 -12.68 -12.54
CA VAL A 69 10.61 -12.88 -12.22
C VAL A 69 10.06 -11.69 -11.44
N LEU A 70 10.76 -11.30 -10.37
CA LEU A 70 10.37 -10.16 -9.55
C LEU A 70 10.31 -8.87 -10.38
N HIS A 71 11.29 -8.63 -11.25
CA HIS A 71 11.30 -7.46 -12.13
C HIS A 71 10.04 -7.38 -13.01
N ARG A 72 9.64 -8.48 -13.63
CA ARG A 72 8.41 -8.52 -14.45
C ARG A 72 7.15 -8.30 -13.61
N SER A 73 7.12 -8.81 -12.38
CA SER A 73 5.99 -8.60 -11.47
C SER A 73 5.85 -7.12 -11.08
N LEU A 74 6.95 -6.47 -10.73
CA LEU A 74 7.00 -5.03 -10.44
C LEU A 74 6.56 -4.18 -11.65
N GLU A 75 7.06 -4.51 -12.84
CA GLU A 75 6.69 -3.86 -14.09
C GLU A 75 5.19 -3.98 -14.36
N ALA A 76 4.62 -5.19 -14.26
CA ALA A 76 3.20 -5.45 -14.47
C ALA A 76 2.31 -4.72 -13.45
N ALA A 77 2.79 -4.56 -12.22
CA ALA A 77 2.09 -3.82 -11.18
C ALA A 77 2.28 -2.28 -11.29
N GLY A 78 3.18 -1.80 -12.14
CA GLY A 78 3.48 -0.37 -12.28
C GLY A 78 4.12 0.24 -11.03
N VAL A 79 4.86 -0.55 -10.26
CA VAL A 79 5.51 -0.12 -9.01
C VAL A 79 7.02 -0.30 -9.08
N ALA A 80 7.73 0.40 -8.20
CA ALA A 80 9.19 0.27 -8.05
C ALA A 80 9.54 -0.44 -6.73
N CYS A 81 10.62 -1.22 -6.75
CA CYS A 81 11.17 -1.80 -5.53
C CYS A 81 11.89 -0.71 -4.71
N THR A 82 11.43 -0.49 -3.48
CA THR A 82 12.05 0.47 -2.54
C THR A 82 12.85 -0.24 -1.44
N ARG A 83 12.62 -1.55 -1.25
CA ARG A 83 13.29 -2.39 -0.26
C ARG A 83 13.25 -3.85 -0.73
N LEU A 84 14.36 -4.56 -0.55
CA LEU A 84 14.47 -6.02 -0.70
C LEU A 84 14.84 -6.61 0.67
N ALA A 85 14.18 -7.69 1.08
CA ALA A 85 14.35 -8.34 2.39
C ALA A 85 15.04 -9.70 2.26
#